data_AF-A0A0W0VFT1-F1
#
_entry.id   AF-A0A0W0VFT1-F1
#
_cell.length_a   1.000
_cell.length_b   1.000
_cell.length_c   1.000
_cell.angle_alpha   90.00
_cell.angle_beta   90.00
_cell.angle_gamma   90.00
#
_symmetry.space_group_name_H-M   'P 1'
#
loop_
_entity.id
_entity.type
_entity.pdbx_description
1 polymer ?
#
loop_
_entity_poly.entity_id
_entity_poly.type
_entity_poly.pdbx_seq_one_letter_code
_entity_poly.pdbx_strand_id
1 'polypeptide(L)'
;MNKNYLLAAGLLLGIGLGGFVDGILFHQILQAHNMLSNVYFPSTLVNAEINMFWDGLFHAFTWITTVVGVFLLWKGLNIKQQAYSVWYLVGLLFTGWGIFNLVEGTLDHQIFQLHHVIQRATTTTQFYSDILFLISGVLFCIFGMSLAIKNRPRKLAMA
;
A
#
# COMPACT_ATOMS: atom_id res chain seq x y z
N MET A 1 26.74 -0.16 9.60
CA MET A 1 25.61 -1.10 9.78
C MET A 1 24.30 -0.31 9.67
N ASN A 2 23.64 -0.46 8.51
CA ASN A 2 22.40 0.13 7.98
C ASN A 2 21.88 1.50 8.45
N LYS A 3 22.20 2.54 7.67
CA LYS A 3 21.72 3.94 7.82
C LYS A 3 20.29 4.19 7.29
N ASN A 4 19.56 3.16 6.86
CA ASN A 4 18.30 3.33 6.11
C ASN A 4 17.06 2.71 6.79
N TYR A 5 17.10 2.38 8.08
CA TYR A 5 15.94 1.77 8.75
C TYR A 5 14.67 2.64 8.67
N LEU A 6 14.79 3.96 8.85
CA LEU A 6 13.62 4.85 8.77
C LEU A 6 13.06 4.96 7.35
N LEU A 7 13.93 4.87 6.34
CA LEU A 7 13.51 4.82 4.93
C LEU A 7 12.68 3.56 4.68
N ALA A 8 13.24 2.40 5.00
CA ALA A 8 12.58 1.12 4.81
C ALA A 8 11.31 1.01 5.66
N ALA A 9 11.34 1.50 6.90
CA ALA A 9 10.18 1.54 7.78
C ALA A 9 9.04 2.34 7.17
N GLY A 10 9.30 3.58 6.73
CA GLY A 10 8.27 4.42 6.14
C GLY A 10 7.67 3.82 4.86
N LEU A 11 8.50 3.28 3.97
CA LEU A 11 8.03 2.64 2.75
C LEU A 11 7.20 1.39 3.03
N LEU A 12 7.68 0.48 3.88
CA LEU A 12 6.96 -0.77 4.20
C LEU A 12 5.66 -0.48 4.97
N LEU A 13 5.67 0.47 5.91
CA LEU A 13 4.43 0.90 6.57
C LEU A 13 3.45 1.50 5.56
N GLY A 14 3.93 2.28 4.59
CA GLY A 14 3.09 2.84 3.53
C GLY A 14 2.45 1.75 2.66
N ILE A 15 3.22 0.75 2.24
CA ILE A 15 2.74 -0.39 1.46
C ILE A 15 1.70 -1.19 2.27
N GLY A 16 2.04 -1.54 3.51
CA GLY A 16 1.17 -2.35 4.37
C GLY A 16 -0.13 -1.63 4.72
N LEU A 17 -0.07 -0.36 5.10
CA LEU A 17 -1.26 0.44 5.42
C LEU A 17 -2.11 0.75 4.19
N GLY A 18 -1.48 1.01 3.04
CA GLY A 18 -2.19 1.17 1.77
C GLY A 18 -2.98 -0.08 1.40
N GLY A 19 -2.35 -1.25 1.48
CA GLY A 19 -3.04 -2.52 1.26
C GLY A 19 -4.08 -2.86 2.32
N PHE A 20 -3.90 -2.45 3.58
CA PHE A 20 -4.98 -2.57 4.57
C PHE A 20 -6.18 -1.71 4.22
N VAL A 21 -5.97 -0.46 3.82
CA VAL A 21 -7.05 0.41 3.39
C VAL A 21 -7.76 -0.19 2.19
N ASP A 22 -7.01 -0.74 1.25
CA ASP A 22 -7.56 -1.42 0.09
C ASP A 22 -8.44 -2.62 0.46
N GLY A 23 -7.90 -3.58 1.21
CA GLY A 23 -8.67 -4.77 1.61
C GLY A 23 -9.83 -4.46 2.56
N ILE A 24 -9.65 -3.56 3.53
CA ILE A 24 -10.73 -3.22 4.48
C ILE A 24 -11.81 -2.40 3.76
N LEU A 25 -11.42 -1.34 3.05
CA LEU A 25 -12.39 -0.43 2.46
C LEU A 25 -13.02 -1.03 1.21
N PHE A 26 -12.21 -1.47 0.24
CA PHE A 26 -12.72 -1.93 -1.05
C PHE A 26 -13.17 -3.38 -1.03
N HIS A 27 -12.45 -4.30 -0.36
CA HIS A 27 -12.89 -5.70 -0.34
C HIS A 27 -14.02 -5.99 0.64
N GLN A 28 -13.96 -5.39 1.84
CA GLN A 28 -14.86 -5.78 2.93
C GLN A 28 -16.03 -4.82 3.13
N ILE A 29 -15.77 -3.51 3.27
CA ILE A 29 -16.81 -2.52 3.57
C ILE A 29 -17.64 -2.20 2.33
N LEU A 30 -16.97 -1.75 1.26
CA LEU A 30 -17.63 -1.35 0.02
C LEU A 30 -17.94 -2.55 -0.89
N GLN A 31 -17.21 -3.65 -0.72
CA GLN A 31 -17.32 -4.85 -1.55
C GLN A 31 -17.25 -4.52 -3.04
N ALA A 32 -16.40 -3.55 -3.38
CA ALA A 32 -16.21 -3.05 -4.73
C ALA A 32 -15.57 -4.14 -5.62
N HIS A 33 -14.63 -4.88 -5.05
CA HIS A 33 -13.97 -6.04 -5.64
C HIS A 33 -13.44 -6.97 -4.54
N ASN A 34 -13.06 -8.19 -4.91
CA ASN A 34 -12.27 -9.09 -4.08
C ASN A 34 -11.08 -9.58 -4.92
N MET A 35 -10.06 -10.15 -4.27
CA MET A 35 -8.79 -10.53 -4.91
C MET A 35 -8.96 -11.27 -6.24
N LEU A 36 -9.93 -12.19 -6.36
CA LEU A 36 -10.16 -12.97 -7.57
C LEU A 36 -11.52 -12.71 -8.22
N SER A 37 -12.14 -11.58 -7.94
CA SER A 37 -13.55 -11.32 -8.33
C SER A 37 -13.81 -11.27 -9.84
N ASN A 38 -12.77 -11.13 -10.69
CA ASN A 38 -12.90 -11.27 -12.14
C ASN A 38 -12.83 -12.73 -12.62
N VAL A 39 -12.15 -13.60 -11.86
CA VAL A 39 -12.02 -15.04 -12.16
C VAL A 39 -13.15 -15.85 -11.50
N TYR A 40 -13.40 -15.60 -10.23
CA TYR A 40 -14.44 -16.22 -9.41
C TYR A 40 -15.39 -15.13 -8.93
N PHE A 41 -16.38 -14.77 -9.75
CA PHE A 41 -17.33 -13.73 -9.38
C PHE A 41 -18.13 -14.15 -8.12
N PRO A 42 -18.17 -13.33 -7.06
CA PRO A 42 -18.78 -13.70 -5.77
C PRO A 42 -20.30 -13.55 -5.80
N SER A 43 -20.96 -14.39 -6.62
CA SER A 43 -22.43 -14.54 -6.70
C SER A 43 -22.94 -15.85 -6.08
N THR A 44 -22.03 -16.74 -5.67
CA THR A 44 -22.33 -18.00 -4.99
C THR A 44 -21.52 -18.07 -3.69
N LEU A 45 -21.98 -18.87 -2.72
CA LEU A 45 -21.26 -19.07 -1.46
C LEU A 45 -19.84 -19.61 -1.70
N VAL A 46 -19.70 -20.59 -2.60
CA VAL A 46 -18.38 -21.18 -2.92
C VAL A 46 -17.42 -20.13 -3.48
N ASN A 47 -17.85 -19.29 -4.43
CA ASN A 47 -17.00 -18.24 -4.97
C ASN A 47 -16.69 -17.15 -3.94
N ALA A 48 -17.64 -16.84 -3.05
CA ALA A 48 -17.41 -15.91 -1.94
C ALA A 48 -16.36 -16.46 -0.96
N GLU A 49 -16.40 -17.75 -0.61
CA GLU A 49 -15.41 -18.41 0.25
C GLU A 49 -14.02 -18.44 -0.39
N ILE A 50 -13.93 -18.69 -1.69
CA ILE A 50 -12.67 -18.61 -2.44
C ILE A 50 -12.08 -17.19 -2.34
N ASN A 51 -12.88 -16.16 -2.62
CA ASN A 51 -12.42 -14.77 -2.52
C ASN A 51 -12.02 -14.40 -1.09
N MET A 52 -12.81 -14.81 -0.09
CA MET A 52 -12.51 -14.58 1.33
C MET A 52 -11.15 -15.18 1.73
N PHE A 53 -10.82 -16.37 1.22
CA PHE A 53 -9.50 -16.98 1.45
C PHE A 53 -8.37 -16.14 0.85
N TRP A 54 -8.51 -15.70 -0.40
CA TRP A 54 -7.49 -14.90 -1.07
C TRP A 54 -7.36 -13.48 -0.50
N ASP A 55 -8.47 -12.85 -0.13
CA ASP A 55 -8.47 -11.60 0.65
C ASP A 55 -7.75 -11.80 1.99
N GLY A 56 -7.92 -12.95 2.65
CA GLY A 56 -7.20 -13.32 3.86
C GLY A 56 -5.68 -13.42 3.65
N LEU A 57 -5.22 -14.02 2.54
CA LEU A 57 -3.79 -14.08 2.19
C LEU A 57 -3.23 -12.69 1.89
N PHE A 58 -3.99 -11.86 1.17
CA PHE A 58 -3.64 -10.47 0.92
C PHE A 58 -3.51 -9.68 2.25
N HIS A 59 -4.46 -9.86 3.18
CA HIS A 59 -4.37 -9.26 4.50
C HIS A 59 -3.20 -9.78 5.33
N ALA A 60 -2.87 -11.07 5.24
CA ALA A 60 -1.70 -11.62 5.90
C ALA A 60 -0.40 -10.97 5.37
N PHE A 61 -0.30 -10.78 4.05
CA PHE A 61 0.82 -10.07 3.44
C PHE A 61 0.93 -8.61 3.91
N THR A 62 -0.17 -7.85 3.90
CA THR A 62 -0.18 -6.44 4.35
C THR A 62 0.09 -6.32 5.86
N TRP A 63 -0.40 -7.27 6.66
CA TRP A 63 -0.10 -7.38 8.09
C TRP A 63 1.39 -7.63 8.35
N ILE A 64 1.98 -8.65 7.71
CA ILE A 64 3.42 -8.97 7.86
C ILE A 64 4.26 -7.77 7.45
N THR A 65 3.94 -7.15 6.30
CA THR A 65 4.65 -5.98 5.78
C THR A 65 4.60 -4.82 6.77
N THR A 66 3.43 -4.58 7.38
CA THR A 66 3.25 -3.56 8.42
C THR A 66 4.08 -3.89 9.68
N VAL A 67 4.05 -5.14 10.17
CA VAL A 67 4.83 -5.58 11.33
C VAL A 67 6.33 -5.38 11.12
N VAL A 68 6.84 -5.74 9.93
CA VAL A 68 8.24 -5.50 9.57
C VAL A 68 8.53 -3.99 9.55
N GLY A 69 7.63 -3.19 8.97
CA GLY A 69 7.72 -1.73 8.99
C GLY A 69 7.83 -1.15 10.40
N VAL A 70 7.00 -1.61 11.34
CA VAL A 70 7.05 -1.22 12.77
C VAL A 70 8.37 -1.64 13.42
N PHE A 71 8.84 -2.87 13.16
CA PHE A 71 10.11 -3.34 13.70
C PHE A 71 11.30 -2.51 13.20
N LEU A 72 11.33 -2.15 11.91
CA LEU A 72 12.37 -1.29 11.36
C LEU A 72 12.26 0.14 11.89
N LEU A 73 11.04 0.65 12.10
CA LEU A 73 10.83 1.95 12.75
C LEU A 73 11.42 1.93 14.16
N TRP A 74 11.12 0.90 14.95
CA TRP A 74 11.68 0.69 16.28
C TRP A 74 13.21 0.66 16.25
N LYS A 75 13.82 -0.11 15.34
CA LYS A 75 15.29 -0.15 15.17
C LYS A 75 15.86 1.22 14.82
N GLY A 76 15.20 1.97 13.92
CA GLY A 76 15.64 3.29 13.49
C GLY A 76 15.57 4.35 14.60
N LEU A 77 14.51 4.31 15.43
CA LEU A 77 14.32 5.24 16.55
C LEU A 77 15.29 4.99 17.73
N ASN A 78 15.90 3.81 17.79
CA ASN A 78 16.87 3.45 18.82
C ASN A 78 18.33 3.78 18.44
N ILE A 79 18.57 4.40 17.28
CA ILE A 79 19.91 4.84 16.87
C ILE A 79 20.24 6.17 17.54
N LYS A 80 21.28 6.17 18.39
CA LYS A 80 21.79 7.40 19.03
C LYS A 80 22.29 8.38 17.96
N GLN A 81 22.01 9.68 18.16
CA GLN A 81 22.47 10.81 17.32
C GLN A 81 21.78 11.01 15.96
N GLN A 82 20.58 10.45 15.76
CA GLN A 82 19.76 10.72 14.58
C GLN A 82 18.66 11.73 14.90
N ALA A 83 18.57 12.82 14.11
CA ALA A 83 17.39 13.68 14.16
C ALA A 83 16.20 12.96 13.51
N TYR A 84 14.99 13.23 14.00
CA TYR A 84 13.75 12.67 13.48
C TYR A 84 12.90 13.77 12.86
N SER A 85 12.08 13.38 11.90
CA SER A 85 11.12 14.26 11.25
C SER A 85 9.85 13.47 10.96
N VAL A 86 8.74 13.86 11.58
CA VAL A 86 7.44 13.24 11.33
C VAL A 86 7.05 13.42 9.86
N TRP A 87 7.29 14.60 9.30
CA TRP A 87 6.99 14.89 7.89
C TRP A 87 7.84 14.07 6.91
N TYR A 88 9.06 13.70 7.30
CA TYR A 88 9.86 12.73 6.52
C TYR A 88 9.19 11.37 6.50
N LEU A 89 8.76 10.87 7.67
CA LEU A 89 8.06 9.58 7.78
C LEU A 89 6.73 9.60 7.03
N VAL A 90 5.92 10.65 7.18
CA VAL A 90 4.66 10.84 6.43
C VAL A 90 4.91 10.83 4.93
N GLY A 91 5.96 11.51 4.45
CA GLY A 91 6.34 11.47 3.04
C GLY A 91 6.62 10.04 2.56
N LEU A 92 7.39 9.28 3.33
CA LEU A 92 7.68 7.88 3.00
C LEU A 92 6.46 6.96 3.08
N LEU A 93 5.53 7.20 4.00
CA LEU A 93 4.25 6.48 4.06
C LEU A 93 3.45 6.69 2.78
N PHE A 94 3.29 7.93 2.33
CA PHE A 94 2.61 8.22 1.06
C PHE A 94 3.35 7.62 -0.14
N THR A 95 4.68 7.65 -0.15
CA THR A 95 5.45 6.99 -1.21
C THR A 95 5.23 5.47 -1.20
N GLY A 96 5.25 4.83 -0.03
CA GLY A 96 4.99 3.40 0.11
C GLY A 96 3.58 3.01 -0.34
N TRP A 97 2.58 3.80 0.05
CA TRP A 97 1.20 3.61 -0.41
C TRP A 97 1.11 3.77 -1.93
N GLY A 98 1.71 4.82 -2.49
CA GLY A 98 1.75 5.01 -3.94
C GLY A 98 2.38 3.83 -4.68
N ILE A 99 3.47 3.26 -4.15
CA ILE A 99 4.09 2.03 -4.68
C ILE A 99 3.11 0.86 -4.63
N PHE A 100 2.40 0.68 -3.51
CA PHE A 100 1.38 -0.36 -3.39
C PHE A 100 0.32 -0.22 -4.49
N ASN A 101 -0.30 0.95 -4.68
CA ASN A 101 -1.32 1.17 -5.71
C ASN A 101 -0.77 0.90 -7.12
N LEU A 102 0.48 1.30 -7.40
CA LEU A 102 1.09 1.05 -8.70
C LEU A 102 1.34 -0.43 -8.94
N VAL A 103 1.83 -1.16 -7.94
CA VAL A 103 2.13 -2.60 -8.07
C VAL A 103 0.83 -3.39 -8.18
N GLU A 104 -0.10 -3.17 -7.25
CA GLU A 104 -1.40 -3.84 -7.21
C GLU A 104 -2.18 -3.55 -8.49
N GLY A 105 -2.39 -2.28 -8.85
CA GLY A 105 -3.14 -1.95 -10.06
C GLY A 105 -2.49 -2.41 -11.36
N THR A 106 -1.14 -2.44 -11.44
CA THR A 106 -0.45 -2.92 -12.66
C THR A 106 -0.52 -4.43 -12.77
N LEU A 107 -0.22 -5.15 -11.68
CA LEU A 107 -0.18 -6.61 -11.71
C LEU A 107 -1.60 -7.17 -11.73
N ASP A 108 -2.44 -6.78 -10.80
CA ASP A 108 -3.70 -7.45 -10.53
C ASP A 108 -4.83 -6.95 -11.44
N HIS A 109 -4.88 -5.65 -11.79
CA HIS A 109 -5.93 -5.13 -12.69
C HIS A 109 -5.56 -5.24 -14.16
N GLN A 110 -4.31 -4.94 -14.53
CA GLN A 110 -3.91 -4.85 -15.94
C GLN A 110 -3.30 -6.14 -16.51
N ILE A 111 -2.32 -6.73 -15.80
CA ILE A 111 -1.54 -7.87 -16.33
C ILE A 111 -2.28 -9.20 -16.09
N PHE A 112 -2.63 -9.48 -14.84
CA PHE A 112 -3.27 -10.73 -14.44
C PHE A 112 -4.79 -10.66 -14.50
N GLN A 113 -5.37 -9.46 -14.49
CA GLN A 113 -6.82 -9.22 -14.55
C GLN A 113 -7.57 -10.07 -13.50
N LEU A 114 -7.05 -10.11 -12.28
CA LEU A 114 -7.66 -10.85 -11.17
C LEU A 114 -8.94 -10.17 -10.68
N HIS A 115 -8.98 -8.83 -10.75
CA HIS A 115 -10.12 -8.00 -10.43
C HIS A 115 -9.97 -6.59 -11.01
N HIS A 116 -11.07 -5.85 -11.08
CA HIS A 116 -11.10 -4.41 -11.36
C HIS A 116 -11.47 -3.64 -10.10
N VAL A 117 -11.03 -2.38 -9.97
CA VAL A 117 -11.31 -1.54 -8.77
C VAL A 117 -12.80 -1.48 -8.45
N ILE A 118 -13.66 -1.40 -9.49
CA ILE A 118 -15.11 -1.53 -9.35
C ILE A 118 -15.57 -2.70 -10.22
N GLN A 119 -15.53 -3.91 -9.67
CA GLN A 119 -15.84 -5.13 -10.41
C GLN A 119 -17.29 -5.16 -10.91
N ARG A 120 -18.24 -4.66 -10.11
CA ARG A 120 -19.67 -4.65 -10.44
C ARG A 120 -20.08 -3.43 -11.28
N ALA A 121 -19.33 -3.12 -12.33
CA ALA A 121 -19.60 -1.99 -13.22
C ALA A 121 -19.46 -2.37 -14.71
N THR A 122 -19.81 -1.43 -15.59
CA THR A 122 -19.58 -1.61 -17.04
C THR A 122 -18.08 -1.67 -17.34
N THR A 123 -17.68 -2.31 -18.44
CA THR A 123 -16.27 -2.41 -18.87
C THR A 123 -15.61 -1.03 -18.99
N THR A 124 -16.35 -0.03 -19.48
CA THR A 124 -15.88 1.35 -19.55
C THR A 124 -15.58 1.93 -18.16
N THR A 125 -16.48 1.70 -17.19
CA THR A 125 -16.29 2.15 -15.81
C THR A 125 -15.12 1.44 -15.14
N GLN A 126 -14.99 0.11 -15.32
CA GLN A 126 -13.87 -0.69 -14.82
C GLN A 126 -12.54 -0.12 -15.31
N PHE A 127 -12.41 0.10 -16.62
CA PHE A 127 -11.22 0.70 -17.21
C PHE A 127 -10.87 2.05 -16.57
N TYR A 128 -11.83 2.97 -16.46
CA TYR A 128 -11.57 4.28 -15.86
C TYR A 128 -11.22 4.19 -14.38
N SER A 129 -11.85 3.30 -13.60
CA SER A 129 -11.53 3.13 -12.19
C SER A 129 -10.12 2.59 -11.98
N ASP A 130 -9.67 1.64 -12.80
CA ASP A 130 -8.31 1.07 -12.70
C ASP A 130 -7.25 2.12 -13.06
N ILE A 131 -7.51 2.92 -14.10
CA ILE A 131 -6.61 4.02 -14.48
C ILE A 131 -6.55 5.09 -13.38
N LEU A 132 -7.69 5.45 -12.78
CA LEU A 132 -7.72 6.40 -11.66
C LEU A 132 -6.95 5.87 -10.44
N PHE A 133 -7.02 4.57 -10.18
CA PHE A 133 -6.25 3.93 -9.12
C PHE A 133 -4.74 4.01 -9.38
N LEU A 134 -4.28 3.72 -10.60
CA LEU A 134 -2.87 3.91 -10.99
C LEU A 134 -2.43 5.38 -10.90
N ILE A 135 -3.26 6.32 -11.37
CA ILE A 135 -2.98 7.76 -11.25
C ILE A 135 -2.82 8.16 -9.79
N SER A 136 -3.68 7.66 -8.89
CA SER A 136 -3.55 7.92 -7.46
C SER A 136 -2.20 7.44 -6.91
N GLY A 137 -1.72 6.27 -7.38
CA GLY A 137 -0.41 5.74 -7.03
C GLY A 137 0.75 6.67 -7.45
N VAL A 138 0.71 7.20 -8.67
CA VAL A 138 1.68 8.20 -9.15
C VAL A 138 1.64 9.47 -8.29
N LEU A 139 0.45 9.99 -8.01
CA LEU A 139 0.27 11.21 -7.22
C LEU A 139 0.79 11.04 -5.79
N PHE A 140 0.51 9.89 -5.15
CA PHE A 140 1.00 9.58 -3.82
C PHE A 140 2.53 9.42 -3.78
N CYS A 141 3.12 8.77 -4.80
CA CYS A 141 4.57 8.70 -4.97
C CYS A 141 5.22 10.08 -5.08
N ILE A 142 4.71 10.94 -5.97
CA ILE A 142 5.23 12.30 -6.17
C ILE A 142 5.09 13.12 -4.89
N PHE A 143 3.87 13.20 -4.34
CA PHE A 143 3.58 13.95 -3.12
C PHE A 143 4.45 13.48 -1.94
N GLY A 144 4.50 12.17 -1.71
CA GLY A 144 5.28 11.57 -0.65
C GLY A 144 6.78 11.84 -0.80
N MET A 145 7.31 11.70 -2.01
CA MET A 145 8.74 11.90 -2.28
C MET A 145 9.13 13.36 -2.13
N SER A 146 8.32 14.30 -2.65
CA SER A 146 8.53 15.74 -2.46
C SER A 146 8.52 16.12 -0.97
N LEU A 147 7.57 15.58 -0.20
CA LEU A 147 7.47 15.83 1.24
C LEU A 147 8.69 15.25 1.99
N ALA A 148 9.11 14.03 1.66
CA ALA A 148 10.27 13.39 2.26
C ALA A 148 11.58 14.14 1.93
N ILE A 149 11.79 14.57 0.68
CA ILE A 149 12.99 15.32 0.29
C ILE A 149 13.08 16.64 1.06
N LYS A 150 11.98 17.40 1.13
CA LYS A 150 11.92 18.69 1.83
C LYS A 150 12.22 18.56 3.32
N ASN A 151 11.84 17.44 3.95
CA ASN A 151 11.88 17.24 5.39
C ASN A 151 12.96 16.26 5.86
N ARG A 152 13.93 15.94 5.01
CA ARG A 152 14.98 14.96 5.31
C ARG A 152 15.75 15.38 6.58
N PRO A 153 15.81 14.53 7.62
CA PRO A 153 16.47 14.89 8.87
C PRO A 153 17.97 15.10 8.65
N ARG A 154 18.50 16.18 9.23
CA ARG A 154 19.95 16.47 9.26
C ARG A 154 20.61 15.65 10.36
N LYS A 155 21.88 15.29 10.20
CA LYS A 155 22.64 14.70 11.31
C LYS A 155 22.77 15.73 12.43
N LEU A 156 22.59 15.29 13.67
CA LEU A 156 22.93 16.12 14.83
C LEU A 156 24.45 16.29 14.82
N ALA A 157 24.93 17.54 14.90
CA ALA A 157 26.35 17.79 15.12
C ALA A 157 26.71 17.26 16.52
N MET A 158 27.82 16.53 16.63
CA MET A 158 28.34 16.12 17.94
C MET A 158 28.89 17.37 18.61
N ALA A 159 28.28 17.77 19.73
CA ALA A 159 28.84 18.75 20.66
C ALA A 159 29.78 18.04 21.64
#